data_AF-K2C1V1-F1
#
_entry.id   AF-K2C1V1-F1
#
_cell.length_a   1.000
_cell.length_b   1.000
_cell.length_c   1.000
_cell.angle_alpha   90.00
_cell.angle_beta   90.00
_cell.angle_gamma   90.00
#
_symmetry.space_group_name_H-M   'P 1'
#
loop_
_entity.id
_entity.type
_entity.pdbx_description
1 polymer ?
#
loop_
_entity_poly.entity_id
_entity_poly.type
_entity_poly.pdbx_seq_one_letter_code
_entity_poly.pdbx_strand_id
1 'polypeptide(L)' 'ADILEEAPPELTSDILEHGILLTGGGSNLFGLDHLIIERIHIPVILSEDPLTSVVRGTGKVLEDEALLNRVKVIGGLS' A
#
# COMPACT_ATOMS: atom_id res chain seq x y z
N ALA A 1 -1.12 -1.19 18.56
CA ALA A 1 -2.02 -0.47 17.64
C ALA A 1 -1.37 0.85 17.24
N ASP A 2 -0.04 0.89 17.21
CA ASP A 2 0.67 2.12 17.56
C ASP A 2 0.75 3.06 16.34
N ILE A 3 0.82 2.50 15.13
CA ILE A 3 0.93 3.27 13.89
C ILE A 3 -0.38 4.01 13.54
N LEU A 4 -1.55 3.43 13.83
CA LEU A 4 -2.84 4.07 13.53
C LEU A 4 -3.20 5.16 14.56
N GLU A 5 -2.67 5.03 15.78
CA GLU A 5 -2.84 6.03 16.84
C GLU A 5 -1.89 7.22 16.66
N GLU A 6 -0.73 7.02 16.03
CA GLU A 6 0.23 8.09 15.70
C GLU A 6 -0.09 8.86 14.41
N ALA A 7 -0.91 8.28 13.52
CA ALA A 7 -1.29 8.93 12.28
C ALA A 7 -2.22 10.14 12.54
N PRO A 8 -2.13 11.20 11.72
CA PRO A 8 -3.09 12.30 11.73
C PRO A 8 -4.54 11.80 11.69
N PRO A 9 -5.49 12.45 12.40
CA PRO A 9 -6.88 12.00 12.48
C PRO A 9 -7.53 11.78 11.10
N GLU A 10 -7.19 12.62 10.13
CA GLU A 10 -7.72 12.53 8.77
C GLU A 10 -7.28 11.24 8.07
N LEU A 11 -6.03 10.80 8.28
CA LEU A 11 -5.51 9.55 7.71
C LEU A 11 -6.05 8.33 8.44
N THR A 12 -6.21 8.41 9.77
CA THR A 12 -6.83 7.31 10.54
C THR A 12 -8.28 7.11 10.11
N SER A 13 -9.04 8.19 9.93
CA SER A 13 -10.42 8.11 9.43
C SER A 13 -10.48 7.49 8.03
N ASP A 14 -9.59 7.89 7.13
CA ASP A 14 -9.53 7.36 5.77
C ASP A 14 -9.25 5.84 5.74
N ILE A 15 -8.33 5.36 6.57
CA ILE A 15 -8.03 3.92 6.69
C ILE A 15 -9.21 3.15 7.28
N LEU A 16 -9.93 3.71 8.25
CA LEU A 16 -11.11 3.07 8.84
C LEU A 16 -12.27 2.98 7.82
N GLU A 17 -12.40 3.95 6.93
CA GLU A 17 -13.43 3.99 5.90
C GLU A 17 -13.10 3.09 4.70
N HIS A 18 -11.87 3.17 4.18
CA HIS A 18 -11.47 2.50 2.94
C HIS A 18 -10.72 1.17 3.14
N GLY A 19 -10.26 0.91 4.37
CA GLY A 19 -9.54 -0.32 4.72
C GLY A 19 -8.08 -0.33 4.28
N ILE A 20 -7.52 -1.55 4.21
CA ILE A 20 -6.11 -1.82 3.87
C ILE A 20 -6.04 -2.71 2.64
N LEU A 21 -5.23 -2.32 1.65
CA LEU A 21 -4.94 -3.17 0.48
C LEU A 21 -3.68 -4.01 0.73
N LEU A 22 -3.81 -5.34 0.72
CA LEU A 22 -2.68 -6.27 0.77
C LEU A 22 -2.09 -6.50 -0.62
N THR A 23 -0.76 -6.52 -0.67
CA THR A 23 0.01 -6.70 -1.90
C THR A 23 1.32 -7.44 -1.61
N GLY A 24 2.07 -7.80 -2.66
CA GLY A 24 3.29 -8.60 -2.57
C GLY A 24 3.02 -10.10 -2.41
N GLY A 25 4.06 -10.93 -2.58
CA GLY A 25 3.89 -12.39 -2.55
C GLY A 25 3.41 -12.96 -1.23
N GLY A 26 3.73 -12.31 -0.11
CA GLY A 26 3.24 -12.72 1.21
C GLY A 26 1.72 -12.62 1.36
N SER A 27 1.07 -11.73 0.60
CA SER A 27 -0.39 -11.57 0.65
C SER A 27 -1.18 -12.79 0.16
N ASN A 28 -0.55 -13.69 -0.59
CA ASN A 28 -1.16 -14.93 -1.08
C ASN A 28 -1.17 -16.07 -0.05
N LEU A 29 -0.61 -15.85 1.15
CA LEU A 29 -0.70 -16.82 2.23
C LEU A 29 -2.17 -17.03 2.61
N PHE A 30 -2.63 -18.27 2.56
CA PHE A 30 -4.02 -18.62 2.81
C PHE A 30 -4.48 -18.10 4.18
N GLY A 31 -5.55 -17.29 4.17
CA GLY A 31 -6.17 -16.74 5.37
C GLY A 31 -5.41 -15.60 6.04
N LEU A 32 -4.34 -15.08 5.44
CA LEU A 32 -3.58 -13.94 6.01
C LEU A 32 -4.44 -12.68 6.11
N ASP A 33 -5.22 -12.40 5.08
CA ASP A 33 -6.18 -11.29 5.05
C ASP A 33 -7.20 -11.40 6.20
N HIS A 34 -7.78 -12.60 6.40
CA HIS A 34 -8.74 -12.86 7.47
C HIS A 34 -8.09 -12.70 8.85
N LEU A 35 -6.88 -13.23 9.04
CA LEU A 35 -6.13 -13.09 10.30
C LEU A 35 -5.84 -11.63 10.63
N ILE A 36 -5.52 -10.80 9.63
CA ILE A 36 -5.29 -9.38 9.83
C ILE A 36 -6.60 -8.69 10.23
N ILE A 37 -7.71 -8.97 9.52
CA ILE A 37 -9.04 -8.42 9.85
C ILE A 37 -9.42 -8.75 11.30
N GLU A 38 -9.27 -10.00 11.73
CA GLU A 38 -9.54 -10.42 13.11
C GLU A 38 -8.68 -9.67 14.13
N ARG A 39 -7.44 -9.33 13.77
CA ARG A 39 -6.50 -8.72 14.71
C ARG A 39 -6.72 -7.22 14.90
N ILE A 40 -7.11 -6.50 13.84
CA ILE A 40 -7.18 -5.03 13.84
C ILE A 40 -8.60 -4.48 13.62
N HIS A 41 -9.56 -5.31 13.24
CA HIS A 41 -10.96 -4.94 12.99
C HIS A 41 -11.16 -3.87 11.90
N ILE A 42 -10.26 -3.85 10.91
CA ILE A 42 -10.32 -2.95 9.75
C ILE A 42 -10.48 -3.82 8.49
N PRO A 43 -11.29 -3.41 7.50
CA PRO A 43 -11.43 -4.14 6.25
C PRO A 43 -10.06 -4.33 5.56
N VAL A 44 -9.82 -5.53 5.05
CA VAL A 44 -8.62 -5.85 4.30
C VAL A 44 -9.02 -6.39 2.94
N ILE A 45 -8.40 -5.87 1.89
CA ILE A 45 -8.69 -6.19 0.49
C ILE A 45 -7.42 -6.77 -0.12
N LEU A 46 -7.51 -7.92 -0.78
CA LEU A 46 -6.39 -8.46 -1.54
C LEU A 46 -6.31 -7.75 -2.90
N SER A 47 -5.12 -7.27 -3.26
CA SER A 47 -4.86 -6.70 -4.59
C SER A 47 -5.12 -7.75 -5.69
N GLU A 48 -5.62 -7.31 -6.84
CA GLU A 48 -5.89 -8.20 -7.99
C GLU A 48 -4.62 -8.91 -8.51
N ASP A 49 -3.49 -8.20 -8.54
CA ASP A 49 -2.22 -8.68 -9.10
C ASP A 49 -1.04 -8.50 -8.11
N PRO A 50 -1.10 -9.07 -6.89
CA PRO A 50 -0.25 -8.67 -5.76
C PRO A 50 1.24 -8.94 -6.01
N LEU A 51 1.58 -9.93 -6.85
CA LEU A 51 2.95 -10.26 -7.21
C LEU A 51 3.63 -9.19 -8.08
N THR A 52 2.84 -8.42 -8.83
CA THR A 52 3.36 -7.45 -9.81
C THR A 52 3.00 -6.01 -9.47
N SER A 53 2.20 -5.76 -8.44
CA SER A 53 1.73 -4.42 -8.06
C SER A 53 2.85 -3.39 -7.95
N VAL A 54 4.01 -3.75 -7.37
CA VAL A 54 5.15 -2.84 -7.25
C VAL A 54 5.70 -2.47 -8.63
N VAL A 55 6.10 -3.45 -9.44
CA VAL A 55 6.69 -3.20 -10.77
C VAL A 55 5.72 -2.51 -11.72
N ARG A 56 4.42 -2.79 -11.61
CA ARG A 56 3.38 -2.11 -12.39
C ARG A 56 3.20 -0.67 -11.96
N GLY A 57 3.22 -0.39 -10.65
CA GLY A 57 3.22 0.98 -10.13
C GLY A 57 4.45 1.76 -10.62
N THR A 58 5.62 1.13 -10.58
CA THR A 58 6.86 1.71 -11.13
C THR A 58 6.73 1.99 -12.63
N GLY A 59 6.20 1.04 -13.41
CA GLY A 59 5.96 1.23 -14.85
C GLY A 59 5.05 2.43 -15.13
N LYS A 60 3.92 2.55 -14.41
CA LYS A 60 3.01 3.69 -14.52
C LYS A 60 3.70 5.04 -14.25
N VAL A 61 4.60 5.09 -13.26
CA VAL A 61 5.39 6.30 -12.97
C VAL A 61 6.36 6.62 -14.11
N LEU A 62 7.02 5.61 -14.68
CA LEU A 62 7.98 5.80 -15.77
C LEU A 62 7.31 6.24 -17.08
N GLU A 63 6.05 5.86 -17.30
CA GLU A 63 5.26 6.24 -18.48
C GLU A 63 4.64 7.65 -18.39
N ASP A 64 4.55 8.22 -17.18
CA ASP A 64 4.02 9.57 -16.94
C ASP A 64 5.17 10.55 -16.67
N GLU A 65 5.51 11.36 -17.68
CA GLU A 65 6.60 12.34 -17.58
C GLU A 65 6.39 13.37 -16.46
N ALA A 66 5.15 13.82 -16.23
CA ALA A 66 4.85 14.80 -15.19
C ALA A 66 5.04 14.18 -13.81
N LEU A 67 4.53 12.96 -13.60
CA LEU A 67 4.70 12.23 -12.35
C LEU A 67 6.16 11.87 -12.10
N LEU A 68 6.86 11.35 -13.12
CA LEU A 68 8.29 11.05 -13.05
C LEU A 68 9.10 12.28 -12.65
N ASN A 69 8.83 13.43 -13.26
CA ASN A 69 9.51 14.68 -12.94
C ASN A 69 9.27 15.15 -11.49
N ARG A 70 8.12 14.81 -10.90
CA ARG A 70 7.80 15.13 -9.50
C ARG A 70 8.54 14.25 -8.50
N VAL A 71 8.77 12.97 -8.83
CA VAL A 71 9.31 11.98 -7.88
C VAL A 71 10.77 11.61 -8.14
N LYS A 72 11.32 11.95 -9.32
CA LYS A 72 12.73 11.68 -9.63
C LYS A 72 13.63 12.42 -8.64
N VAL A 73 14.42 11.68 -7.89
CA VAL A 73 15.49 12.24 -7.07
C VAL A 73 16.72 12.33 -7.95
N ILE A 74 17.11 13.56 -8.29
CA ILE A 74 18.30 13.83 -9.11
C ILE A 74 19.49 13.96 -8.15
N GLY A 75 19.96 12.81 -7.67
CA GLY A 75 21.10 12.69 -6.78
C GLY A 75 21.47 11.22 -6.73
N GLY A 76 22.53 10.84 -7.45
CA GLY A 76 23.02 9.46 -7.41
C GLY A 76 23.42 9.08 -5.98
N LEU A 77 23.50 7.78 -5.72
CA LEU A 77 24.25 7.22 -4.61
C LEU A 77 25.70 7.72 -4.74
N SER A 78 25.98 8.89 -4.17
CA SER A 78 27.34 9.34 -3.84
C SER A 78 27.79 8.66 -2.57
#